data_AF-A0A960T3A1-F1
#
_entry.id   AF-A0A960T3A1-F1
#
_cell.length_a   1.000
_cell.length_b   1.000
_cell.length_c   1.000
_cell.angle_alpha   90.00
_cell.angle_beta   90.00
_cell.angle_gamma   90.00
#
_symmetry.space_group_name_H-M   'P 1'
#
loop_
_entity.id
_entity.type
_entity.pdbx_description
1 polymer ?
#
loop_
_entity_poly.entity_id
_entity_poly.type
_entity_poly.pdbx_seq_one_letter_code
_entity_poly.pdbx_strand_id
1 'polypeptide(L)' 'ISGNFTLHGVTKNITVPATVSKDGETIQITSKFDINRKDFGIVYPGKPDDLIRDEVVIELDLTAKPEA' A
#
# COMPACT_ATOMS: atom_id res chain seq x y z
N ILE A 1 4.95 0.82 10.40
CA ILE A 1 3.55 0.53 10.82
C ILE A 1 3.21 -0.86 10.33
N SER A 2 2.68 -1.73 11.19
CA SER A 2 2.31 -3.11 10.83
C SER A 2 0.80 -3.28 10.91
N GLY A 3 0.22 -4.05 9.97
CA GLY A 3 -1.22 -4.26 9.91
C GLY A 3 -1.62 -5.32 8.89
N ASN A 4 -2.89 -5.71 8.93
CA ASN A 4 -3.46 -6.65 7.97
C ASN A 4 -3.90 -5.90 6.72
N PHE A 5 -3.28 -6.22 5.59
CA PHE A 5 -3.64 -5.72 4.28
C PHE A 5 -4.43 -6.80 3.53
N THR A 6 -5.66 -6.45 3.15
CA THR A 6 -6.54 -7.34 2.39
C THR A 6 -6.66 -6.83 0.96
N LEU A 7 -6.25 -7.63 0.00
CA LEU A 7 -6.36 -7.34 -1.42
C LEU A 7 -6.85 -8.60 -2.12
N HIS A 8 -7.86 -8.45 -2.98
CA HIS A 8 -8.44 -9.56 -3.75
C HIS A 8 -8.84 -10.77 -2.88
N GLY A 9 -9.44 -10.50 -1.71
CA GLY A 9 -9.92 -11.52 -0.77
C GLY A 9 -8.82 -12.24 0.02
N VAL A 10 -7.54 -11.95 -0.22
CA VAL A 10 -6.41 -12.50 0.53
C VAL A 10 -5.92 -11.47 1.54
N THR A 11 -5.78 -11.87 2.79
CA THR A 11 -5.25 -11.03 3.87
C THR A 11 -3.83 -11.44 4.22
N LYS A 12 -2.90 -10.48 4.23
CA LYS A 12 -1.53 -10.67 4.73
C LYS A 12 -1.20 -9.61 5.77
N ASN A 13 -0.44 -9.99 6.79
CA ASN A 13 0.14 -9.02 7.71
C ASN A 13 1.41 -8.43 7.07
N ILE A 14 1.42 -7.11 6.88
CA ILE A 14 2.54 -6.40 6.25
C ILE A 14 3.04 -5.30 7.17
N THR A 15 4.31 -4.93 7.01
CA THR A 15 4.91 -3.78 7.68
C THR A 15 5.36 -2.76 6.65
N VAL A 16 4.84 -1.54 6.76
CA VAL A 16 5.13 -0.45 5.82
C VAL A 16 5.85 0.70 6.53
N PRO A 17 6.82 1.35 5.87
CA PRO A 17 7.38 2.61 6.35
C PRO A 17 6.32 3.69 6.27
N ALA A 18 6.24 4.58 7.25
CA ALA A 18 5.34 5.73 7.17
C ALA A 18 5.98 6.94 7.86
N THR A 19 5.90 8.09 7.21
CA THR A 19 6.26 9.37 7.77
C THR A 19 5.00 10.06 8.25
N VAL A 20 4.97 10.49 9.49
CA VAL A 20 3.83 11.20 10.09
C VAL A 20 4.29 12.58 10.51
N SER A 21 3.62 13.62 10.02
CA SER A 21 3.77 15.00 10.47
C SER A 21 2.47 15.53 11.02
N LYS A 22 2.57 16.45 11.98
CA LYS A 22 1.42 17.11 12.60
C LYS A 22 1.60 18.62 12.49
N ASP A 23 0.55 19.29 12.04
CA ASP A 23 0.44 20.75 12.01
C ASP A 23 -0.91 21.17 12.61
N GLY A 24 -0.85 21.72 13.82
CA GLY A 24 -2.05 21.98 14.63
C GLY A 24 -2.88 20.71 14.85
N GLU A 25 -4.12 20.72 14.38
CA GLU A 25 -5.02 19.55 14.40
C GLU A 25 -4.92 18.67 13.15
N THR A 26 -4.14 19.09 12.16
CA THR A 26 -3.95 18.35 10.91
C THR A 26 -2.84 17.33 11.09
N ILE A 27 -3.09 16.09 10.69
CA ILE A 27 -2.10 15.02 10.60
C ILE A 27 -1.90 14.70 9.13
N GLN A 28 -0.65 14.71 8.68
CA GLN A 28 -0.25 14.25 7.36
C GLN A 28 0.52 12.94 7.50
N ILE A 29 0.20 11.96 6.66
CA ILE A 29 0.86 10.66 6.64
C ILE A 29 1.25 10.34 5.20
N THR A 30 2.54 10.13 4.97
CA THR A 30 3.06 9.67 3.68
C THR A 30 3.72 8.32 3.81
N SER A 31 3.53 7.47 2.80
CA SER A 31 4.14 6.14 2.75
C SER A 31 4.33 5.72 1.30
N LYS A 32 5.46 5.07 1.01
CA LYS A 32 5.74 4.46 -0.29
C LYS A 32 6.38 3.10 -0.05
N PHE A 33 5.75 2.07 -0.59
CA PHE A 33 6.21 0.68 -0.45
C PHE A 33 5.71 -0.13 -1.63
N ASP A 34 6.34 -1.27 -1.87
CA ASP A 34 5.91 -2.23 -2.87
C ASP A 34 5.29 -3.47 -2.23
N ILE A 35 4.43 -4.14 -2.99
CA ILE A 35 3.91 -5.48 -2.67
C ILE A 35 4.11 -6.39 -3.88
N ASN A 36 4.25 -7.69 -3.66
CA ASN A 36 4.16 -8.65 -4.76
C ASN A 36 2.68 -8.99 -5.02
N ARG A 37 2.14 -8.65 -6.19
CA ARG A 37 0.74 -8.89 -6.54
C ARG A 37 0.34 -10.38 -6.53
N LYS A 38 1.31 -11.28 -6.77
CA LYS A 38 1.07 -12.73 -6.78
C LYS A 38 0.75 -13.25 -5.39
N ASP A 39 1.23 -12.59 -4.33
CA ASP A 39 0.90 -12.93 -2.94
C ASP A 39 -0.60 -12.80 -2.62
N PHE A 40 -1.31 -12.01 -3.42
CA PHE A 40 -2.74 -11.75 -3.28
C PHE A 40 -3.58 -12.47 -4.36
N GLY A 41 -2.98 -13.47 -5.03
CA GLY A 41 -3.67 -14.25 -6.07
C GLY A 41 -3.85 -13.52 -7.40
N ILE A 42 -3.22 -12.35 -7.58
CA ILE A 42 -3.28 -11.59 -8.83
C ILE A 42 -2.21 -12.12 -9.78
N VAL A 43 -2.45 -13.28 -10.37
CA VAL A 43 -1.55 -13.92 -11.32
C VAL A 43 -2.04 -13.66 -12.73
N TYR A 44 -1.25 -12.90 -13.49
CA TYR A 44 -1.44 -12.71 -14.92
C TYR A 44 -0.12 -13.07 -15.59
N PRO A 45 -0.08 -14.15 -16.40
CA PRO A 45 1.16 -14.64 -17.00
C PRO A 45 1.72 -13.71 -18.08
N GLY A 46 0.97 -12.69 -18.50
CA GLY A 46 1.40 -11.78 -19.56
C GLY A 46 1.31 -12.40 -20.95
N LYS A 47 1.54 -11.57 -21.97
CA LYS A 47 2.00 -12.04 -23.28
C LYS A 47 3.54 -11.97 -23.29
N PRO A 48 4.24 -12.68 -24.19
CA PRO A 48 5.71 -12.64 -24.26
C PRO A 48 6.30 -11.22 -24.31
N ASP A 49 5.57 -10.28 -24.92
CA ASP A 49 5.97 -8.88 -25.08
C ASP A 49 5.28 -7.91 -24.10
N ASP A 50 4.53 -8.43 -23.12
CA ASP A 50 3.74 -7.65 -22.15
C ASP A 50 4.07 -8.10 -20.73
N LEU A 51 5.34 -7.92 -20.36
CA LEU A 51 5.84 -8.23 -19.03
C LEU A 51 5.34 -7.18 -18.03
N ILE A 52 4.38 -7.58 -17.20
CA ILE A 52 3.93 -6.81 -16.05
C ILE A 52 4.74 -7.26 -14.84
N ARG A 53 5.40 -6.30 -14.17
CA ARG A 53 6.15 -6.57 -12.92
C ARG A 53 5.26 -7.24 -11.88
N ASP A 54 5.86 -8.10 -11.07
CA ASP A 54 5.19 -8.70 -9.92
C ASP A 54 5.01 -7.68 -8.80
N GLU A 55 5.99 -6.78 -8.66
CA GLU A 55 5.96 -5.67 -7.71
C GLU A 55 4.97 -4.59 -8.17
N VAL A 56 4.10 -4.21 -7.25
CA VAL A 56 3.19 -3.07 -7.39
C VAL A 56 3.57 -2.05 -6.33
N VAL A 57 3.93 -0.85 -6.77
CA VAL A 57 4.22 0.28 -5.88
C VAL A 57 2.91 0.88 -5.41
N ILE A 58 2.78 1.06 -4.11
CA ILE A 58 1.69 1.73 -3.44
C ILE A 58 2.24 3.00 -2.80
N GLU A 59 1.66 4.12 -3.17
CA GLU A 59 1.92 5.43 -2.57
C GLU A 59 0.68 5.89 -1.81
N LEU A 60 0.86 6.25 -0.55
CA LEU A 60 -0.17 6.81 0.31
C LEU A 60 0.22 8.25 0.65
N ASP A 61 -0.72 9.16 0.43
CA ASP A 61 -0.67 10.54 0.89
C ASP A 61 -2.03 10.84 1.55
N LEU A 62 -2.02 10.93 2.88
CA LEU A 62 -3.22 11.06 3.70
C LEU A 62 -3.12 12.34 4.51
N THR A 63 -4.20 13.11 4.50
CA THR A 63 -4.39 14.25 5.42
C THR A 63 -5.66 14.01 6.24
N ALA A 64 -5.53 14.05 7.56
CA ALA A 64 -6.61 13.81 8.49
C ALA A 64 -6.74 14.97 9.48
N LYS A 65 -7.97 15.22 9.95
CA LYS A 65 -8.29 16.12 11.05
C LYS A 65 -9.24 15.40 12.01
N PRO A 66 -9.19 15.68 13.31
CA PRO A 66 -10.19 15.17 14.24
C PRO A 66 -11.58 15.61 13.79
N GLU A 67 -12.54 14.70 13.87
CA GLU A 67 -13.95 15.03 13.74
C GLU A 67 -14.37 15.81 15.01
N ALA A 68 -15.12 16.90 14.81
CA ALA A 68 -15.48 17.88 15.84
C ALA A 68 -16.56 17.38 16.81
#